data_AF-A0A7C1EIR3-F1
#
_entry.id   AF-A0A7C1EIR3-F1
#
_cell.length_a   1.000
_cell.length_b   1.000
_cell.length_c   1.000
_cell.angle_alpha   90.00
_cell.angle_beta   90.00
_cell.angle_gamma   90.00
#
_symmetry.space_group_name_H-M   'P 1'
#
loop_
_entity.id
_entity.type
_entity.pdbx_description
1 polymer ?
#
loop_
_entity_poly.entity_id
_entity_poly.type
_entity_poly.pdbx_seq_one_letter_code
_entity_poly.pdbx_strand_id
1 'polypeptide(L)'
;MLQATGTIRIDDYVLLAPGVTILSANHDTSRDKLMRTSGPVAKPVHIEAEVWLGARCVIIPGVTVGRGAIVAAGAVVTKDVEPYTIVGGV
;
A
#
# COMPACT_ATOMS: atom_id res chain seq x y z
N MET A 1 -3.83 -4.16 9.10
CA MET A 1 -2.49 -4.62 9.51
C MET A 1 -1.43 -3.74 8.88
N LEU A 2 -0.41 -3.31 9.64
CA LEU A 2 0.72 -2.56 9.09
C LEU A 2 1.95 -3.46 9.15
N GLN A 3 2.45 -3.89 7.99
CA GLN A 3 3.71 -4.63 7.88
C GLN A 3 4.80 -3.62 7.51
N ALA A 4 5.52 -3.12 8.51
CA ALA A 4 6.50 -2.04 8.41
C ALA A 4 7.96 -2.55 8.38
N THR A 5 8.24 -3.62 7.63
CA THR A 5 9.64 -4.06 7.41
C THR A 5 10.42 -3.04 6.57
N GLY A 6 9.73 -2.36 5.65
CA GLY A 6 10.16 -1.10 5.05
C GLY A 6 9.43 0.09 5.68
N THR A 7 9.60 1.27 5.09
CA THR A 7 8.94 2.50 5.56
C THR A 7 7.47 2.52 5.15
N ILE A 8 6.59 2.85 6.10
CA ILE A 8 5.21 3.27 5.83
C ILE A 8 5.10 4.72 6.29
N ARG A 9 4.90 5.64 5.34
CA ARG A 9 4.64 7.06 5.62
C ARG A 9 3.15 7.32 5.43
N ILE A 10 2.53 7.94 6.44
CA ILE A 10 1.14 8.38 6.41
C ILE A 10 1.16 9.85 6.82
N ASP A 11 0.72 10.72 5.91
CA ASP A 11 0.65 12.17 6.13
C ASP A 11 -0.62 12.57 6.91
N ASP A 12 -0.85 13.87 7.04
CA ASP A 12 -1.94 14.43 7.85
C ASP A 12 -3.34 14.06 7.32
N TYR A 13 -4.29 13.90 8.24
CA TYR A 13 -5.72 13.72 7.94
C TYR A 13 -6.07 12.51 7.07
N VAL A 14 -5.24 11.47 7.05
CA VAL A 14 -5.57 10.20 6.39
C VAL A 14 -6.58 9.42 7.24
N LEU A 15 -7.67 8.97 6.61
CA LEU A 15 -8.71 8.18 7.25
C LEU A 15 -8.56 6.70 6.86
N LEU A 16 -8.43 5.82 7.86
CA LEU A 16 -8.34 4.37 7.67
C LEU A 16 -9.61 3.70 8.18
N ALA A 17 -10.35 3.06 7.29
CA ALA A 17 -11.49 2.23 7.69
C ALA A 17 -11.03 0.89 8.31
N PRO A 18 -11.94 0.13 8.95
CA PRO A 18 -11.58 -1.14 9.58
C PRO A 18 -10.93 -2.14 8.62
N GLY A 19 -9.85 -2.78 9.07
CA GLY A 19 -9.20 -3.88 8.34
C GLY A 19 -8.27 -3.46 7.20
N VAL A 20 -8.00 -2.17 7.00
CA VAL A 20 -6.98 -1.70 6.03
C VAL A 20 -5.65 -2.40 6.28
N THR A 21 -5.03 -2.90 5.20
CA THR A 21 -3.72 -3.56 5.25
C THR A 21 -2.72 -2.80 4.38
N ILE A 22 -1.56 -2.46 4.96
CA ILE A 22 -0.48 -1.76 4.27
C ILE A 22 0.79 -2.60 4.44
N LEU A 23 1.39 -2.95 3.31
CA LEU A 23 2.59 -3.79 3.24
C LEU A 23 3.75 -2.98 2.67
N SER A 24 4.90 -2.99 3.33
CA SER A 24 6.10 -2.26 2.89
C SER A 24 7.27 -3.18 2.52
N ALA A 25 7.06 -4.50 2.50
CA ALA A 25 8.01 -5.44 1.95
C ALA A 25 7.32 -6.64 1.29
N ASN A 26 8.01 -7.23 0.33
CA ASN A 26 7.67 -8.52 -0.28
C ASN A 26 8.90 -9.43 -0.26
N HIS A 27 8.79 -10.65 -0.77
CA HIS A 27 9.97 -11.45 -1.07
C HIS A 27 10.63 -11.01 -2.38
N ASP A 28 11.95 -11.22 -2.50
CA ASP A 28 12.65 -11.09 -3.78
C ASP A 28 12.07 -12.11 -4.77
N THR A 29 11.68 -11.62 -5.96
CA THR A 29 11.07 -12.40 -7.05
C THR A 29 12.01 -12.54 -8.26
N SER A 30 13.28 -12.21 -8.11
CA SER A 30 14.30 -12.44 -9.12
C SER A 30 14.43 -13.93 -9.48
N ARG A 31 14.75 -14.21 -10.74
CA ARG A 31 14.70 -15.58 -11.29
C ARG A 31 15.91 -16.43 -10.89
N ASP A 32 16.94 -15.82 -10.31
CA ASP A 32 18.20 -16.44 -9.88
C ASP A 32 18.15 -16.98 -8.44
N LYS A 33 17.08 -16.74 -7.69
CA LYS A 33 16.93 -17.19 -6.30
C LYS A 33 15.67 -18.02 -6.09
N LEU A 34 15.75 -19.03 -5.23
CA LEU A 34 14.59 -19.78 -4.75
C LEU A 34 13.80 -18.96 -3.74
N MET A 35 12.47 -19.09 -3.71
CA MET A 35 11.61 -18.33 -2.78
C MET A 35 11.99 -18.54 -1.30
N ARG A 36 12.40 -19.76 -0.91
CA ARG A 36 12.84 -20.05 0.47
C ARG A 36 14.12 -19.33 0.89
N THR A 37 14.91 -18.83 -0.07
CA THR A 37 16.20 -18.16 0.16
C THR A 37 16.23 -16.74 -0.40
N SER A 38 15.12 -16.25 -0.98
CA SER A 38 15.12 -14.98 -1.70
C SER A 38 15.17 -13.77 -0.75
N GLY A 39 14.66 -13.95 0.47
CA GLY A 39 14.68 -12.92 1.51
C GLY A 39 13.69 -11.77 1.23
N PRO A 40 13.50 -10.86 2.19
CA PRO A 40 12.60 -9.72 2.04
C PRO A 40 13.23 -8.60 1.21
N VAL A 41 12.40 -7.90 0.43
CA VAL A 41 12.70 -6.68 -0.30
C VAL A 41 11.75 -5.59 0.20
N ALA A 42 12.30 -4.62 0.91
CA ALA A 42 11.55 -3.45 1.35
C ALA A 42 11.28 -2.50 0.18
N LYS A 43 10.04 -2.04 0.05
CA LYS A 43 9.65 -0.95 -0.85
C LYS A 43 8.71 -0.01 -0.09
N PRO A 44 9.10 1.27 0.08
CA PRO A 44 8.35 2.19 0.92
C PRO A 44 6.93 2.40 0.39
N VAL A 45 5.98 2.60 1.28
CA VAL A 45 4.63 3.04 0.95
C VAL A 45 4.42 4.44 1.49
N HIS A 46 3.81 5.31 0.69
CA HIS A 46 3.47 6.67 1.09
C HIS A 46 1.98 6.92 0.86
N ILE A 47 1.26 7.22 1.93
CA ILE A 47 -0.11 7.70 1.89
C ILE A 47 -0.07 9.20 2.13
N GLU A 48 -0.38 9.98 1.10
CA GLU A 48 -0.40 11.44 1.18
C GLU A 48 -1.63 11.94 1.96
N ALA A 49 -1.63 13.24 2.28
CA ALA A 49 -2.65 13.83 3.13
C ALA A 49 -4.06 13.78 2.52
N GLU A 50 -5.08 13.83 3.37
CA GLU A 50 -6.53 13.82 2.99
C GLU A 50 -6.99 12.55 2.26
N VAL A 51 -6.21 11.45 2.29
CA VAL A 51 -6.62 10.17 1.69
C VAL A 51 -7.64 9.45 2.56
N TRP A 52 -8.63 8.82 1.93
CA TRP A 52 -9.51 7.84 2.60
C TRP A 52 -9.27 6.42 2.09
N LEU A 53 -8.84 5.54 2.99
CA LEU A 53 -8.66 4.11 2.74
C LEU A 53 -9.90 3.34 3.21
N GLY A 54 -10.65 2.79 2.26
CA GLY A 54 -11.87 2.02 2.48
C GLY A 54 -11.63 0.68 3.17
N ALA A 55 -12.70 0.13 3.76
CA ALA A 55 -12.58 -1.03 4.65
C ALA A 55 -11.95 -2.24 3.95
N ARG A 56 -10.99 -2.89 4.61
CA ARG A 56 -10.28 -4.07 4.09
C ARG A 56 -9.58 -3.86 2.74
N CYS A 57 -9.24 -2.64 2.34
CA CYS A 57 -8.33 -2.46 1.20
C CYS A 57 -6.91 -2.90 1.55
N VAL A 58 -6.12 -3.23 0.53
CA VAL A 58 -4.72 -3.64 0.64
C VAL A 58 -3.86 -2.71 -0.22
N ILE A 59 -2.84 -2.11 0.38
CA ILE A 59 -1.81 -1.31 -0.31
C ILE A 59 -0.52 -2.13 -0.35
N ILE A 60 0.00 -2.45 -1.55
CA ILE A 60 1.22 -3.26 -1.69
C ILE A 60 2.52 -2.42 -1.65
N PRO A 61 3.67 -3.07 -1.38
CA PRO A 61 4.95 -2.38 -1.23
C PRO A 61 5.33 -1.56 -2.46
N GLY A 62 5.76 -0.32 -2.24
CA GLY A 62 6.21 0.59 -3.30
C GLY A 62 5.15 1.56 -3.82
N VAL A 63 3.91 1.49 -3.31
CA VAL A 63 2.81 2.34 -3.76
C VAL A 63 2.80 3.70 -3.05
N THR A 64 2.55 4.75 -3.83
CA THR A 64 2.13 6.07 -3.35
C THR A 64 0.63 6.27 -3.61
N VAL A 65 -0.13 6.64 -2.58
CA VAL A 65 -1.53 7.04 -2.72
C VAL A 65 -1.60 8.56 -2.62
N GLY A 66 -1.90 9.20 -3.74
CA GLY A 66 -1.88 10.66 -3.88
C GLY A 66 -2.94 11.39 -3.06
N ARG A 67 -2.66 12.64 -2.75
CA ARG A 67 -3.47 13.52 -1.89
C ARG A 67 -4.95 13.49 -2.26
N GLY A 68 -5.80 13.39 -1.25
CA GLY A 68 -7.25 13.46 -1.45
C GLY A 68 -7.86 12.26 -2.20
N ALA A 69 -7.08 11.22 -2.50
CA ALA A 69 -7.59 10.04 -3.17
C ALA A 69 -8.47 9.18 -2.24
N ILE A 70 -9.40 8.44 -2.84
CA ILE A 70 -10.27 7.48 -2.15
C ILE A 70 -10.00 6.08 -2.71
N VAL A 71 -9.69 5.15 -1.80
CA VAL A 71 -9.54 3.74 -2.12
C VAL A 71 -10.81 3.01 -1.66
N ALA A 72 -11.54 2.39 -2.58
CA ALA A 72 -12.78 1.67 -2.26
C ALA A 72 -12.54 0.48 -1.32
N ALA A 73 -13.59 0.08 -0.59
CA ALA A 73 -13.54 -1.08 0.28
C ALA A 73 -13.16 -2.35 -0.50
N GLY A 74 -12.26 -3.15 0.07
CA GLY A 74 -11.78 -4.40 -0.53
C GLY A 74 -10.85 -4.26 -1.73
N ALA A 75 -10.45 -3.04 -2.12
CA ALA A 75 -9.53 -2.84 -3.24
C ALA A 75 -8.11 -3.34 -2.94
N VAL A 76 -7.38 -3.79 -3.97
CA VAL A 76 -5.95 -4.13 -3.90
C VAL A 76 -5.19 -3.15 -4.80
N VAL A 77 -4.52 -2.19 -4.19
CA VAL A 77 -3.87 -1.07 -4.91
C VAL A 77 -2.46 -1.48 -5.31
N THR A 78 -2.27 -1.85 -6.59
CA THR A 78 -1.02 -2.42 -7.16
C THR A 78 -0.08 -1.42 -7.81
N LYS A 79 -0.54 -0.18 -7.96
CA LYS A 79 0.18 0.92 -8.62
C LYS A 79 -0.12 2.21 -7.87
N ASP A 80 0.69 3.23 -8.13
CA ASP A 80 0.45 4.56 -7.60
C ASP A 80 -0.95 5.07 -7.99
N VAL A 81 -1.55 5.83 -7.08
CA VAL A 81 -2.88 6.41 -7.25
C VAL A 81 -2.73 7.91 -7.39
N GLU A 82 -3.25 8.46 -8.50
CA GLU A 82 -3.21 9.90 -8.76
C GLU A 82 -4.02 10.69 -7.71
N PRO A 83 -3.58 11.91 -7.35
CA PRO A 83 -4.32 12.77 -6.44
C PRO A 83 -5.77 13.01 -6.87
N TYR A 84 -6.67 13.15 -5.90
CA TYR A 84 -8.10 13.46 -6.11
C TYR A 84 -8.86 12.46 -7.00
N THR A 85 -8.40 11.20 -7.05
CA THR A 85 -9.10 10.12 -7.78
C THR A 85 -9.80 9.15 -6.84
N ILE A 86 -10.73 8.36 -7.40
CA ILE A 86 -11.37 7.25 -6.69
C ILE A 86 -10.99 5.96 -7.43
N VAL A 87 -10.41 5.01 -6.71
CA VAL A 87 -10.00 3.70 -7.26
C VAL A 87 -10.69 2.56 -6.52
N GLY A 88 -10.92 1.45 -7.21
CA GLY A 88 -11.50 0.23 -6.64
C GLY A 88 -11.20 -1.00 -7.51
N GLY A 89 -11.41 -2.19 -6.96
CA GLY A 89 -11.03 -3.44 -7.62
C GLY A 89 -9.57 -3.84 -7.38
N VAL A 90 -9.02 -4.64 -8.31
CA VAL A 90 -7.62 -5.09 -8.35
C VAL A 90 -6.96 -4.54 -9.62
#